data_AF-A0AAV5WN26-F1
#
_entry.id   AF-A0AAV5WN26-F1
#
_cell.length_a   1.000
_cell.length_b   1.000
_cell.length_c   1.000
_cell.angle_alpha   90.00
_cell.angle_beta   90.00
_cell.angle_gamma   90.00
#
_symmetry.space_group_name_H-M   'P 1'
#
loop_
_entity.id
_entity.type
_entity.pdbx_description
1 polymer ?
#
loop_
_entity_poly.entity_id
_entity_poly.type
_entity_poly.pdbx_seq_one_letter_code
_entity_poly.pdbx_strand_id
1 'polypeptide(L)'
;TNSTSAMPSLQLKMKKSEDEIRRLFFDSNLKKASSVRGIGIANPNASHDWTEVSELRLFTKAIHFKPAGVNRHFNLGQLINYMNNIYEDEEDTDFEVFLTPEDFKLYQKRREVTNKADIYIFKPAYKIRPNGAMIMEKMRQFYDMDTVENHEYLPDVFTAKSDFCLEPERVASVDTMKKEDVDRLTPTVARKKMKGDNSRSNSPSMSTLAKRKKALTADESRSASPASTTKKH
;
A
#
# COMPACT_ATOMS: atom_id res chain seq x y z
N THR A 1 4.35 54.17 42.58
CA THR A 1 5.33 53.08 42.40
C THR A 1 5.22 52.61 40.96
N ASN A 2 6.12 53.09 40.10
CA ASN A 2 6.07 52.84 38.65
C ASN A 2 6.67 51.46 38.33
N SER A 3 5.87 50.57 37.74
CA SER A 3 6.28 49.24 37.30
C SER A 3 6.48 49.28 35.78
N THR A 4 7.74 49.39 35.35
CA THR A 4 8.12 49.48 33.95
C THR A 4 8.31 48.07 33.38
N SER A 5 7.33 47.62 32.59
CA SER A 5 7.34 46.34 31.86
C SER A 5 8.38 46.37 30.73
N ALA A 6 9.46 45.60 30.87
CA ALA A 6 10.47 45.42 29.83
C ALA A 6 9.98 44.43 28.76
N MET A 7 9.90 44.88 27.50
CA MET A 7 9.58 44.03 26.35
C MET A 7 10.77 43.13 25.98
N PRO A 8 10.56 41.83 25.70
CA PRO A 8 11.63 40.92 25.29
C PRO A 8 12.11 41.24 23.87
N SER A 9 13.42 41.42 23.72
CA SER A 9 14.07 41.65 22.44
C SER A 9 14.02 40.39 21.55
N LEU A 10 13.54 40.56 20.32
CA LEU A 10 13.51 39.51 19.30
C LEU A 10 14.92 39.30 18.75
N GLN A 11 15.64 38.32 19.30
CA GLN A 11 16.94 37.92 18.74
C GLN A 11 16.74 37.22 17.38
N LEU A 12 17.34 37.78 16.33
CA LEU A 12 17.43 37.14 15.01
C LEU A 12 18.24 35.84 15.14
N LYS A 13 17.57 34.69 14.97
CA LYS A 13 18.23 33.39 14.90
C LYS A 13 19.07 33.33 13.62
N MET A 14 20.39 33.23 13.77
CA MET A 14 21.30 33.09 12.64
C MET A 14 20.96 31.81 11.84
N LYS A 15 21.09 31.90 10.51
CA LYS A 15 20.87 30.76 9.61
C LYS A 15 21.98 29.73 9.85
N LYS A 16 21.58 28.50 10.17
CA LYS A 16 22.49 27.35 10.28
C LYS A 16 23.14 27.06 8.93
N SER A 17 24.39 26.58 8.95
CA SER A 17 25.09 26.17 7.73
C SER A 17 24.49 24.86 7.18
N GLU A 18 24.67 24.62 5.88
CA GLU A 18 24.20 23.40 5.22
C GLU A 18 24.78 22.14 5.88
N ASP A 19 26.05 22.16 6.27
CA ASP A 19 26.70 21.04 6.96
C ASP A 19 26.10 20.77 8.35
N GLU A 20 25.70 21.82 9.08
CA GLU A 20 25.02 21.67 10.36
C GLU A 20 23.62 21.06 10.18
N ILE A 21 22.91 21.45 9.11
CA ILE A 21 21.64 20.84 8.72
C ILE A 21 21.86 19.37 8.35
N ARG A 22 22.87 19.05 7.54
CA ARG A 22 23.16 17.67 7.13
C ARG A 22 23.48 16.78 8.33
N ARG A 23 24.28 17.25 9.30
CA ARG A 23 24.56 16.49 10.53
C ARG A 23 23.31 16.29 11.38
N LEU A 24 22.51 17.33 11.60
CA LEU A 24 21.30 17.24 12.43
C LEU A 24 20.25 16.29 11.84
N PHE A 25 20.14 16.20 10.52
CA PHE A 25 19.12 15.40 9.85
C PHE A 25 19.62 14.03 9.35
N PHE A 26 20.92 13.84 9.12
CA PHE A 26 21.45 12.63 8.47
C PHE A 26 22.57 11.90 9.25
N ASP A 27 23.06 12.44 10.38
CA ASP A 27 24.03 11.69 11.19
C ASP A 27 23.39 10.48 11.90
N SER A 28 24.27 9.56 12.31
CA SER A 28 24.08 8.23 12.93
C SER A 28 22.94 8.02 13.92
N ASN A 29 22.37 9.09 14.48
CA ASN A 29 21.11 9.00 15.24
C ASN A 29 19.89 8.77 14.36
N LEU A 30 19.96 8.96 13.03
CA LEU A 30 18.86 8.58 12.13
C LEU A 30 18.69 7.05 12.10
N LYS A 31 19.77 6.27 12.20
CA LYS A 31 19.71 4.81 12.40
C LYS A 31 19.07 4.43 13.74
N LYS A 32 19.28 5.25 14.79
CA LYS A 32 18.60 5.07 16.08
C LYS A 32 17.15 5.57 16.05
N ALA A 33 16.85 6.64 15.33
CA ALA A 33 15.50 7.21 15.23
C ALA A 33 14.60 6.40 14.29
N SER A 34 15.14 5.79 13.23
CA SER A 34 14.46 4.77 12.44
C SER A 34 14.21 3.50 13.27
N SER A 35 15.06 3.22 14.27
CA SER A 35 14.80 2.17 15.27
C SER A 35 13.62 2.51 16.18
N VAL A 36 13.49 3.77 16.59
CA VAL A 36 12.54 4.19 17.63
C VAL A 36 11.19 4.62 17.07
N ARG A 37 11.10 5.06 15.81
CA ARG A 37 9.82 5.41 15.16
C ARG A 37 9.33 4.31 14.21
N GLY A 38 8.74 3.26 14.77
CA GLY A 38 7.53 2.64 14.23
C GLY A 38 7.54 2.05 12.81
N ILE A 39 8.69 1.88 12.16
CA ILE A 39 8.88 1.00 11.01
C ILE A 39 9.93 -0.01 11.47
N GLY A 40 9.47 -1.18 11.91
CA GLY A 40 10.17 -2.10 12.80
C GLY A 40 11.64 -2.32 12.47
N ILE A 41 12.53 -1.74 13.27
CA ILE A 41 13.78 -2.41 13.57
C ILE A 41 13.41 -3.51 14.55
N ALA A 42 13.30 -4.70 13.98
CA ALA A 42 13.24 -5.96 14.69
C ALA A 42 14.21 -5.91 15.87
N ASN A 43 13.73 -6.30 17.05
CA ASN A 43 14.62 -6.82 18.07
C ASN A 43 15.48 -7.89 17.37
N PRO A 44 16.82 -7.76 17.28
CA PRO A 44 17.65 -8.73 16.57
C PRO A 44 17.56 -10.15 17.16
N ASN A 45 16.98 -10.27 18.35
CA ASN A 45 16.70 -11.54 19.03
C ASN A 45 15.19 -11.87 19.12
N ALA A 46 14.27 -11.05 18.60
CA ALA A 46 12.91 -11.52 18.39
C ALA A 46 12.95 -12.38 17.15
N SER A 47 12.96 -13.70 17.32
CA SER A 47 13.04 -14.58 16.18
C SER A 47 11.89 -14.27 15.23
N HIS A 48 12.24 -14.01 13.97
CA HIS A 48 11.30 -13.83 12.87
C HIS A 48 10.70 -15.18 12.47
N ASP A 49 10.46 -16.02 13.47
CA ASP A 49 10.01 -17.37 13.28
C ASP A 49 8.51 -17.37 13.11
N TRP A 50 8.07 -18.31 12.29
CA TRP A 50 6.67 -18.62 12.13
C TRP A 50 6.16 -19.21 13.45
N THR A 51 5.13 -18.57 13.99
CA THR A 51 4.33 -19.08 15.11
C THR A 51 3.12 -19.84 14.59
N GLU A 52 2.57 -20.76 15.37
CA GLU A 52 1.35 -21.50 15.00
C GLU A 52 0.21 -20.56 14.60
N VAL A 53 0.03 -19.44 15.32
CA VAL A 53 -1.00 -18.43 15.01
C VAL A 53 -0.75 -17.75 13.66
N SER A 54 0.51 -17.41 13.35
CA SER A 54 0.84 -16.82 12.04
C SER A 54 0.71 -17.83 10.89
N GLU A 55 1.03 -19.10 11.13
CA GLU A 55 0.85 -20.15 10.12
C GLU A 55 -0.63 -20.39 9.85
N LEU A 56 -1.45 -20.51 10.90
CA LEU A 56 -2.90 -20.63 10.79
C LEU A 56 -3.48 -19.48 9.98
N ARG A 57 -3.07 -18.23 10.26
CA ARG A 57 -3.52 -17.07 9.48
C ARG A 57 -3.11 -17.17 8.01
N LEU A 58 -1.86 -17.56 7.73
CA LEU A 58 -1.39 -17.75 6.36
C LEU A 58 -2.25 -18.78 5.63
N PHE A 59 -2.55 -19.91 6.27
CA PHE A 59 -3.40 -20.95 5.70
C PHE A 59 -4.80 -20.45 5.37
N THR A 60 -5.46 -19.81 6.33
CA THR A 60 -6.81 -19.24 6.10
C THR A 60 -6.80 -18.28 4.91
N LYS A 61 -5.80 -17.39 4.82
CA LYS A 61 -5.74 -16.43 3.71
C LYS A 61 -5.28 -17.04 2.39
N ALA A 62 -4.47 -18.09 2.40
CA ALA A 62 -4.03 -18.79 1.19
C ALA A 62 -5.18 -19.47 0.43
N ILE A 63 -6.27 -19.85 1.14
CA ILE A 63 -7.50 -20.37 0.52
C ILE A 63 -8.13 -19.33 -0.41
N HIS A 64 -8.15 -18.06 0.01
CA HIS A 64 -8.74 -16.96 -0.77
C HIS A 64 -7.75 -16.36 -1.79
N PHE A 65 -6.45 -16.36 -1.47
CA PHE A 65 -5.41 -15.71 -2.26
C PHE A 65 -4.30 -16.69 -2.63
N LYS A 66 -4.66 -17.70 -3.44
CA LYS A 66 -3.70 -18.70 -3.92
C LYS A 66 -2.58 -18.05 -4.75
N PRO A 67 -1.30 -18.09 -4.32
CA PRO A 67 -0.22 -17.40 -5.00
C PRO A 67 0.37 -18.25 -6.14
N ALA A 68 -0.48 -18.64 -7.10
CA ALA A 68 -0.12 -19.45 -8.26
C ALA A 68 -0.78 -18.93 -9.55
N GLY A 69 -0.24 -19.33 -10.70
CA GLY A 69 -0.77 -19.04 -12.02
C GLY A 69 -0.70 -17.55 -12.43
N VAL A 70 -1.61 -17.12 -13.31
CA VAL A 70 -1.61 -15.76 -13.89
C VAL A 70 -1.68 -14.66 -12.81
N ASN A 71 -2.41 -14.92 -11.73
CA ASN A 71 -2.60 -13.96 -10.63
C ASN A 71 -1.58 -14.11 -9.50
N ARG A 72 -0.53 -14.91 -9.67
CA ARG A 72 0.48 -15.21 -8.64
C ARG A 72 0.98 -13.98 -7.90
N HIS A 73 1.44 -12.96 -8.64
CA HIS A 73 2.02 -11.75 -8.03
C HIS A 73 0.98 -10.89 -7.32
N PHE A 74 -0.23 -10.79 -7.89
CA PHE A 74 -1.33 -10.04 -7.28
C PHE A 74 -1.76 -10.70 -5.97
N ASN A 75 -2.01 -12.00 -5.99
CA ASN A 75 -2.42 -12.78 -4.82
C ASN A 75 -1.34 -12.78 -3.74
N LEU A 76 -0.06 -12.88 -4.13
CA LEU A 76 1.05 -12.75 -3.18
C LEU A 76 1.09 -11.37 -2.52
N GLY A 77 0.82 -10.29 -3.26
CA GLY A 77 0.69 -8.94 -2.71
C GLY A 77 -0.44 -8.83 -1.68
N GLN A 78 -1.59 -9.45 -1.98
CA GLN A 78 -2.72 -9.52 -1.05
C GLN A 78 -2.35 -10.31 0.21
N LEU A 79 -1.69 -11.47 0.09
CA LEU A 79 -1.21 -12.24 1.24
C LEU A 79 -0.27 -11.43 2.11
N ILE A 80 0.71 -10.72 1.54
CA ILE A 80 1.60 -9.83 2.30
C ILE A 80 0.79 -8.79 3.07
N ASN A 81 -0.22 -8.20 2.44
CA ASN A 81 -1.05 -7.20 3.07
C ASN A 81 -1.87 -7.78 4.25
N TYR A 82 -2.62 -8.87 4.03
CA TYR A 82 -3.46 -9.51 5.05
C TYR A 82 -2.68 -10.23 6.17
N MET A 83 -1.43 -10.62 5.90
CA MET A 83 -0.52 -11.13 6.92
C MET A 83 0.04 -10.02 7.82
N ASN A 84 0.06 -8.78 7.35
CA ASN A 84 0.61 -7.64 8.10
C ASN A 84 -0.48 -6.74 8.72
N ASN A 85 -1.72 -6.92 8.29
CA ASN A 85 -2.87 -6.09 8.65
C ASN A 85 -4.11 -6.98 8.85
N ILE A 86 -4.95 -6.63 9.84
CA ILE A 86 -6.25 -7.24 10.05
C ILE A 86 -7.32 -6.16 9.86
N TYR A 87 -8.14 -6.28 8.82
CA TYR A 87 -9.21 -5.34 8.57
C TYR A 87 -10.46 -5.69 9.38
N GLU A 88 -11.13 -4.67 9.89
CA GLU A 88 -12.33 -4.78 10.72
C GLU A 88 -13.51 -5.47 10.01
N ASP A 89 -13.54 -5.38 8.68
CA ASP A 89 -14.56 -5.94 7.79
C ASP A 89 -14.14 -7.28 7.16
N GLU A 90 -13.04 -7.89 7.61
CA GLU A 90 -12.69 -9.24 7.16
C GLU A 90 -13.75 -10.25 7.62
N GLU A 91 -14.43 -10.84 6.64
CA GLU A 91 -15.22 -12.05 6.82
C GLU A 91 -14.29 -13.24 7.14
N ASP A 92 -14.82 -14.24 7.84
CA ASP A 92 -14.12 -15.50 8.20
C ASP A 92 -12.83 -15.36 9.04
N THR A 93 -12.66 -14.24 9.75
CA THR A 93 -11.54 -14.03 10.68
C THR A 93 -11.99 -14.20 12.13
N ASP A 94 -11.35 -15.13 12.85
CA ASP A 94 -11.47 -15.22 14.30
C ASP A 94 -10.60 -14.15 14.98
N PHE A 95 -11.19 -12.98 15.23
CA PHE A 95 -10.50 -11.83 15.81
C PHE A 95 -9.93 -12.09 17.21
N GLU A 96 -10.49 -13.04 17.98
CA GLU A 96 -9.98 -13.36 19.32
C GLU A 96 -8.61 -14.03 19.27
N VAL A 97 -8.36 -14.83 18.23
CA VAL A 97 -7.11 -15.55 18.02
C VAL A 97 -6.00 -14.64 17.50
N PHE A 98 -6.33 -13.69 16.63
CA PHE A 98 -5.33 -12.91 15.90
C PHE A 98 -5.04 -11.51 16.47
N LEU A 99 -5.86 -11.01 17.40
CA LEU A 99 -5.66 -9.71 18.04
C LEU A 99 -5.10 -9.84 19.45
N THR A 100 -4.49 -8.75 19.93
CA THR A 100 -4.17 -8.64 21.35
C THR A 100 -5.47 -8.47 22.16
N PRO A 101 -5.49 -8.83 23.45
CA PRO A 101 -6.68 -8.66 24.28
C PRO A 101 -7.20 -7.20 24.32
N GLU A 102 -6.31 -6.22 24.20
CA GLU A 102 -6.66 -4.80 24.15
C GLU A 102 -7.33 -4.43 22.82
N ASP A 103 -6.75 -4.86 21.69
CA ASP A 103 -7.27 -4.59 20.35
C ASP A 103 -8.60 -5.34 20.12
N PHE A 104 -8.75 -6.55 20.68
CA PHE A 104 -9.99 -7.29 20.62
C PHE A 104 -11.14 -6.60 21.37
N LYS A 105 -10.87 -6.02 22.55
CA LYS A 105 -11.85 -5.18 23.26
C LYS A 105 -12.22 -3.94 22.46
N LEU A 106 -11.26 -3.33 21.77
CA LEU A 106 -11.52 -2.20 20.88
C LEU A 106 -12.39 -2.63 19.69
N TYR A 107 -12.08 -3.77 19.07
CA TYR A 107 -12.89 -4.37 18.00
C TYR A 107 -14.34 -4.61 18.45
N GLN A 108 -14.56 -5.20 19.63
CA GLN A 108 -15.90 -5.42 20.17
C GLN A 108 -16.69 -4.11 20.34
N LYS A 109 -16.09 -3.11 20.99
CA LYS A 109 -16.71 -1.77 21.16
C LYS A 109 -17.05 -1.14 19.83
N ARG A 110 -16.18 -1.29 18.83
CA ARG A 110 -16.48 -0.78 17.50
C ARG A 110 -17.60 -1.58 16.88
N ARG A 111 -17.63 -2.91 16.94
CA ARG A 111 -18.67 -3.76 16.33
C ARG A 111 -20.10 -3.35 16.72
N GLU A 112 -20.30 -2.82 17.92
CA GLU A 112 -21.59 -2.29 18.41
C GLU A 112 -22.04 -1.01 17.68
N VAL A 113 -21.13 -0.26 17.07
CA VAL A 113 -21.42 0.96 16.30
C VAL A 113 -21.85 0.60 14.88
N THR A 114 -23.14 0.74 14.56
CA THR A 114 -23.75 0.26 13.30
C THR A 114 -23.43 1.10 12.05
N ASN A 115 -22.88 2.31 12.18
CA ASN A 115 -22.62 3.23 11.05
C ASN A 115 -21.22 3.83 11.11
N LYS A 116 -20.21 3.02 10.78
CA LYS A 116 -18.81 3.50 10.71
C LYS A 116 -18.53 4.05 9.32
N ALA A 117 -17.92 5.24 9.27
CA ALA A 117 -17.46 5.82 8.00
C ALA A 117 -16.17 5.16 7.50
N ASP A 118 -15.34 4.66 8.42
CA ASP A 118 -13.99 4.18 8.12
C ASP A 118 -13.75 2.75 8.64
N ILE A 119 -13.06 1.95 7.84
CA ILE A 119 -12.58 0.60 8.20
C ILE A 119 -11.34 0.74 9.06
N TYR A 120 -11.38 0.20 10.28
CA TYR A 120 -10.19 0.17 11.14
C TYR A 120 -9.26 -0.98 10.76
N ILE A 121 -7.96 -0.74 10.83
CA ILE A 121 -6.92 -1.73 10.53
C ILE A 121 -6.15 -2.02 11.80
N PHE A 122 -6.28 -3.25 12.29
CA PHE A 122 -5.56 -3.75 13.45
C PHE A 122 -4.23 -4.38 13.05
N LYS A 123 -3.31 -4.48 14.01
CA LYS A 123 -2.05 -5.22 13.84
C LYS A 123 -2.20 -6.63 14.40
N PRO A 124 -1.74 -7.66 13.67
CA PRO A 124 -1.76 -9.02 14.20
C PRO A 124 -0.94 -9.15 15.48
N ALA A 125 -1.40 -10.00 16.39
CA ALA A 125 -0.78 -10.29 17.69
C ALA A 125 0.60 -10.96 17.55
N TYR A 126 0.82 -11.75 16.49
CA TYR A 126 2.14 -12.31 16.19
C TYR A 126 3.12 -11.23 15.73
N LYS A 127 4.41 -11.45 15.97
CA LYS A 127 5.47 -10.47 15.71
C LYS A 127 5.99 -10.49 14.27
N ILE A 128 5.96 -11.64 13.61
CA ILE A 128 6.48 -11.79 12.24
C ILE A 128 5.75 -10.86 11.27
N ARG A 129 6.50 -10.24 10.37
CA ARG A 129 5.99 -9.39 9.28
C ARG A 129 6.53 -9.94 7.96
N PRO A 130 5.92 -11.03 7.45
CA PRO A 130 6.52 -11.79 6.38
C PRO A 130 6.54 -10.99 5.07
N ASN A 131 7.62 -11.13 4.32
CA ASN A 131 7.71 -10.64 2.94
C ASN A 131 7.25 -11.73 1.96
N GLY A 132 7.17 -11.39 0.67
CA GLY A 132 6.73 -12.35 -0.36
C GLY A 132 7.60 -13.60 -0.47
N ALA A 133 8.91 -13.48 -0.26
CA ALA A 133 9.82 -14.62 -0.31
C ALA A 133 9.56 -15.59 0.86
N MET A 134 9.40 -15.08 2.08
CA MET A 134 9.08 -15.88 3.26
C MET A 134 7.73 -16.59 3.11
N ILE A 135 6.72 -15.91 2.56
CA ILE A 135 5.41 -16.52 2.30
C ILE A 135 5.53 -17.64 1.27
N MET A 136 6.22 -17.40 0.15
CA MET A 136 6.38 -18.43 -0.89
C MET A 136 7.22 -19.62 -0.42
N GLU A 137 8.23 -19.40 0.40
CA GLU A 137 9.00 -20.46 1.04
C GLU A 137 8.10 -21.29 1.96
N LYS A 138 7.29 -20.64 2.80
CA LYS A 138 6.39 -21.33 3.71
C LYS A 138 5.28 -22.09 2.96
N MET A 139 4.74 -21.51 1.89
CA MET A 139 3.79 -22.19 1.00
C MET A 139 4.40 -23.43 0.34
N ARG A 140 5.68 -23.39 -0.06
CA ARG A 140 6.39 -24.55 -0.60
C ARG A 140 6.62 -25.67 0.40
N GLN A 141 6.69 -25.35 1.70
CA GLN A 141 6.79 -26.36 2.75
C GLN A 141 5.46 -27.12 2.94
N PHE A 142 4.33 -26.43 2.74
CA PHE A 142 3.00 -26.99 2.97
C PHE A 142 2.37 -27.61 1.73
N TYR A 143 2.67 -27.06 0.56
CA TYR A 143 2.12 -27.45 -0.71
C TYR A 143 3.24 -27.59 -1.72
N ASP A 144 3.12 -28.57 -2.62
CA ASP A 144 3.97 -28.64 -3.80
C ASP A 144 3.54 -27.55 -4.80
N MET A 145 4.06 -26.35 -4.58
CA MET A 145 3.72 -25.17 -5.40
C MET A 145 4.12 -25.35 -6.86
N ASP A 146 5.15 -26.15 -7.15
CA ASP A 146 5.59 -26.40 -8.52
C ASP A 146 4.55 -27.26 -9.26
N THR A 147 4.06 -28.30 -8.60
CA THR A 147 2.92 -29.08 -9.12
C THR A 147 1.68 -28.22 -9.27
N VAL A 148 1.37 -27.38 -8.29
CA VAL A 148 0.20 -26.49 -8.34
C VAL A 148 0.27 -25.52 -9.53
N GLU A 149 1.42 -24.89 -9.77
CA GLU A 149 1.62 -23.96 -10.88
C GLU A 149 1.44 -24.67 -12.24
N ASN A 150 1.92 -25.91 -12.37
CA ASN A 150 1.78 -26.68 -13.60
C ASN A 150 0.33 -27.10 -13.91
N HIS A 151 -0.54 -27.15 -12.90
CA HIS A 151 -1.96 -27.47 -13.05
C HIS A 151 -2.87 -26.23 -13.11
N GLU A 152 -2.30 -25.03 -12.99
CA GLU A 152 -3.08 -23.80 -13.15
C GLU A 152 -3.50 -23.62 -14.60
N TYR A 153 -4.76 -23.26 -14.80
CA TYR A 153 -5.28 -23.00 -16.13
C TYR A 153 -4.68 -21.70 -16.66
N LEU A 154 -4.02 -21.79 -17.81
CA LEU A 154 -3.50 -20.64 -18.54
C LEU A 154 -4.43 -20.37 -19.74
N PRO A 155 -5.24 -19.30 -19.72
CA PRO A 155 -6.13 -18.99 -20.84
C PRO A 155 -5.33 -18.80 -22.13
N ASP A 156 -5.87 -19.29 -23.26
CA ASP A 156 -5.19 -19.27 -24.56
C ASP A 156 -4.72 -17.86 -24.95
N VAL A 157 -5.45 -16.82 -24.54
CA VAL A 157 -5.10 -15.40 -24.75
C VAL A 157 -3.72 -15.05 -24.21
N PHE A 158 -3.27 -15.69 -23.12
CA PHE A 158 -1.93 -15.49 -22.56
C PHE A 158 -0.84 -16.32 -23.24
N THR A 159 -1.23 -17.38 -23.97
CA THR A 159 -0.31 -18.22 -24.75
C THR A 159 -0.16 -17.75 -26.19
N ALA A 160 -1.16 -17.02 -26.70
CA ALA A 160 -1.17 -16.50 -28.04
C ALA A 160 -0.02 -15.50 -28.22
N LYS A 161 0.91 -15.83 -29.12
CA LYS A 161 1.95 -14.91 -29.56
C LYS A 161 1.29 -13.86 -30.44
N SER A 162 0.98 -12.70 -29.87
CA SER A 162 0.60 -11.52 -30.65
C SER A 162 1.85 -10.74 -30.98
N ASP A 163 2.06 -10.45 -32.27
CA ASP A 163 3.00 -9.40 -32.65
C ASP A 163 2.46 -8.09 -32.07
N PHE A 164 3.28 -7.41 -31.26
CA PHE A 164 2.92 -6.12 -30.68
C PHE A 164 2.95 -5.07 -31.79
N CYS A 165 1.81 -4.86 -32.44
CA CYS A 165 1.65 -3.77 -33.39
C CYS A 165 1.29 -2.50 -32.62
N LEU A 166 2.20 -1.52 -32.63
CA LEU A 166 1.86 -0.16 -32.23
C LEU A 166 0.81 0.38 -33.20
N GLU A 167 -0.28 0.93 -32.65
CA GLU A 167 -1.28 1.64 -33.45
C GLU A 167 -0.60 2.69 -34.35
N PRO A 168 -0.82 2.67 -35.68
CA PRO A 168 -0.14 3.55 -36.62
C PRO A 168 -0.24 5.05 -36.26
N GLU A 169 -1.33 5.43 -35.61
CA GLU A 169 -1.57 6.81 -35.17
C GLU A 169 -0.59 7.29 -34.08
N ARG A 170 -0.14 6.39 -33.19
CA ARG A 170 0.83 6.74 -32.13
C ARG A 170 2.26 6.87 -32.66
N VAL A 171 2.65 6.05 -33.62
CA VAL A 171 3.98 6.14 -34.24
C VAL A 171 4.13 7.39 -35.11
N ALA A 172 3.07 7.84 -35.77
CA ALA A 172 3.11 9.08 -36.58
C ALA A 172 3.45 10.34 -35.77
N SER A 173 3.03 10.40 -34.49
CA SER A 173 3.26 11.57 -33.61
C SER A 173 4.72 11.77 -33.20
N VAL A 174 5.52 10.70 -33.19
CA VAL A 174 6.95 10.75 -32.84
C VAL A 174 7.77 11.29 -34.01
N ASP A 175 7.37 10.99 -35.24
CA ASP A 175 8.06 11.48 -36.44
C ASP A 175 7.78 12.95 -36.74
N THR A 176 6.61 13.46 -36.34
CA THR A 176 6.30 14.90 -36.46
C THR A 176 7.05 15.74 -35.43
N MET A 177 7.29 15.23 -34.22
CA MET A 177 8.07 15.96 -33.19
C MET A 177 9.55 16.13 -33.55
N LYS A 178 10.14 15.19 -34.30
CA LYS A 178 11.54 15.33 -34.77
C LYS A 178 11.73 16.37 -35.88
N LYS A 179 10.65 16.82 -36.54
CA LYS A 179 10.74 17.83 -37.60
C LYS A 179 10.62 19.27 -37.09
N GLU A 180 10.02 19.50 -35.93
CA GLU A 180 9.82 20.86 -35.41
C GLU A 180 10.96 21.35 -34.50
N ASP A 181 11.73 20.45 -33.88
CA ASP A 181 12.83 20.83 -32.98
C ASP A 181 14.21 20.96 -33.67
N VAL A 182 14.34 20.60 -34.95
CA VAL A 182 15.60 20.80 -35.71
C VAL A 182 15.77 22.25 -36.21
N ASP A 183 14.68 23.02 -36.31
CA ASP A 183 14.73 24.43 -36.75
C ASP A 183 14.98 25.44 -35.61
N ARG A 184 15.11 25.01 -34.34
CA ARG A 184 15.36 25.90 -33.18
C ARG A 184 16.76 25.86 -32.60
N LEU A 185 17.70 25.15 -33.22
CA LEU A 185 19.11 25.11 -32.77
C LEU A 185 20.06 25.82 -33.74
N THR A 186 19.82 27.11 -34.00
CA THR A 186 20.89 28.03 -34.40
C THR A 186 21.24 28.95 -33.22
N PRO A 187 22.50 28.94 -32.71
CA PRO A 187 22.89 29.78 -31.60
C PRO A 187 23.29 31.17 -32.11
N THR A 188 22.36 32.13 -32.12
CA THR A 188 22.74 33.55 -32.17
C THR A 188 23.20 34.02 -30.79
N VAL A 189 24.51 34.17 -30.67
CA VAL A 189 25.21 34.78 -29.55
C VAL A 189 24.79 36.25 -29.43
N ALA A 190 23.95 36.58 -28.45
CA ALA A 190 23.76 37.95 -28.00
C ALA A 190 23.85 38.01 -26.47
N ARG A 191 25.07 38.32 -26.00
CA ARG A 191 25.37 38.66 -24.60
C ARG A 191 24.56 39.91 -24.22
N LYS A 192 23.59 39.78 -23.32
CA LYS A 192 23.00 40.92 -22.62
C LYS A 192 22.94 40.67 -21.11
N LYS A 193 23.81 41.38 -20.39
CA LYS A 193 23.82 41.53 -18.93
C LYS A 193 22.51 42.20 -18.46
N MET A 194 21.73 41.54 -17.61
CA MET A 194 20.84 42.13 -16.57
C MET A 194 20.69 41.04 -15.48
N LYS A 195 21.26 41.16 -14.28
CA LYS A 195 20.91 42.00 -13.12
C LYS A 195 19.45 41.83 -12.66
N GLY A 196 19.29 41.10 -11.55
CA GLY A 196 18.19 41.19 -10.56
C GLY A 196 16.79 40.84 -11.05
N ASP A 197 16.18 39.77 -10.55
CA ASP A 197 15.39 39.90 -9.32
C ASP A 197 14.75 38.58 -8.88
N ASN A 198 14.72 38.49 -7.57
CA ASN A 198 14.00 37.60 -6.67
C ASN A 198 12.51 37.46 -7.03
N SER A 199 12.00 36.24 -7.25
CA SER A 199 10.56 35.94 -7.17
C SER A 199 10.27 34.46 -6.90
N ARG A 200 9.57 34.23 -5.78
CA ARG A 200 8.87 33.01 -5.37
C ARG A 200 7.86 32.54 -6.43
N SER A 201 7.77 31.24 -6.64
CA SER A 201 6.56 30.56 -7.13
C SER A 201 6.51 29.17 -6.46
N ASN A 202 5.65 28.95 -5.47
CA ASN A 202 4.27 28.46 -5.57
C ASN A 202 4.13 27.21 -6.44
N SER A 203 4.29 26.05 -5.79
CA SER A 203 3.86 24.75 -6.29
C SER A 203 2.33 24.63 -6.17
N PRO A 204 1.59 24.23 -7.22
CA PRO A 204 0.17 24.00 -7.13
C PRO A 204 -0.13 22.68 -6.41
N SER A 205 -1.00 22.78 -5.42
CA SER A 205 -1.74 21.68 -4.80
C SER A 205 -2.69 21.04 -5.81
N MET A 206 -2.56 19.74 -6.06
CA MET A 206 -3.57 18.95 -6.79
C MET A 206 -4.59 18.40 -5.78
N SER A 207 -5.64 19.18 -5.59
CA SER A 207 -6.86 18.80 -4.88
C SER A 207 -7.80 18.00 -5.80
N THR A 208 -8.37 16.94 -5.22
CA THR A 208 -9.75 16.45 -5.44
C THR A 208 -10.17 16.09 -6.87
N LEU A 209 -10.23 14.78 -7.16
CA LEU A 209 -11.17 14.27 -8.16
C LEU A 209 -12.32 13.51 -7.49
N ALA A 210 -13.51 13.94 -7.86
CA ALA A 210 -14.77 13.69 -7.21
C ALA A 210 -15.40 12.33 -7.55
N LYS A 211 -16.20 11.90 -6.58
CA LYS A 211 -17.23 10.85 -6.63
C LYS A 211 -18.08 10.93 -7.90
N ARG A 212 -18.15 9.82 -8.64
CA ARG A 212 -19.26 9.53 -9.56
C ARG A 212 -20.14 8.45 -8.92
N LYS A 213 -21.26 8.89 -8.35
CA LYS A 213 -22.42 8.02 -8.06
C LYS A 213 -23.08 7.65 -9.39
N LYS A 214 -23.35 6.36 -9.61
CA LYS A 214 -24.41 5.93 -10.52
C LYS A 214 -25.23 4.86 -9.83
N ALA A 215 -26.52 5.18 -9.69
CA ALA A 215 -27.59 4.30 -9.28
C ALA A 215 -27.98 3.39 -10.46
N LEU A 216 -28.28 2.12 -10.15
CA LEU A 216 -29.14 1.21 -10.91
C LEU A 216 -29.64 0.20 -9.87
N THR A 217 -30.85 0.45 -9.35
CA THR A 217 -32.13 -0.19 -9.73
C THR A 217 -32.30 -1.57 -9.11
N ALA A 218 -33.22 -1.61 -8.16
CA ALA A 218 -33.88 -2.80 -7.67
C ALA A 218 -34.51 -3.56 -8.84
N ASP A 219 -34.37 -4.88 -8.82
CA ASP A 219 -35.38 -5.74 -9.40
C ASP A 219 -35.63 -6.94 -8.49
N GLU A 220 -36.91 -7.29 -8.49
CA GLU A 220 -37.69 -8.00 -7.53
C GLU A 220 -37.95 -9.38 -8.12
N SER A 221 -37.52 -10.47 -7.49
CA SER A 221 -38.20 -11.76 -7.72
C SER A 221 -38.03 -12.74 -6.57
N ARG A 222 -39.12 -12.81 -5.80
CA ARG A 222 -39.57 -13.98 -5.04
C ARG A 222 -39.30 -15.29 -5.79
N SER A 223 -38.78 -16.30 -5.08
CA SER A 223 -39.26 -17.67 -5.29
C SER A 223 -39.23 -18.45 -3.98
N ALA A 224 -40.38 -19.03 -3.67
CA ALA A 224 -40.69 -19.78 -2.49
C ALA A 224 -40.15 -21.22 -2.58
N SER A 225 -40.04 -21.85 -1.40
CA SER A 225 -39.67 -23.24 -1.12
C SER A 225 -40.46 -24.30 -1.92
N PRO A 226 -40.09 -25.60 -1.86
CA PRO A 226 -40.60 -26.42 -0.75
C PRO A 226 -39.65 -27.50 -0.19
N ALA A 227 -40.06 -27.96 0.99
CA ALA A 227 -39.50 -29.00 1.83
C ALA A 227 -39.32 -30.37 1.13
N SER A 228 -38.24 -31.07 1.47
CA SER A 228 -38.05 -32.49 1.17
C SER A 228 -38.29 -33.35 2.41
N THR A 229 -39.02 -34.42 2.16
CA THR A 229 -39.61 -35.38 3.08
C THR A 229 -38.62 -36.34 3.71
N THR A 230 -38.84 -36.61 5.00
CA THR A 230 -38.29 -37.72 5.78
C THR A 230 -38.66 -39.08 5.16
N LYS A 231 -37.69 -39.99 5.00
CA LYS A 231 -37.95 -41.41 4.70
C LYS A 231 -37.30 -42.26 5.79
N LYS A 232 -38.14 -42.95 6.56
CA LYS A 232 -37.76 -44.01 7.50
C LYS A 232 -37.37 -45.25 6.71
N HIS A 233 -36.33 -45.96 7.15
CA HIS A 233 -36.20 -47.40 7.03
C HIS A 233 -35.63 -47.95 8.32
#